data_AF-A0A924VME0-F1
#
_entry.id   AF-A0A924VME0-F1
#
_cell.length_a   1.000
_cell.length_b   1.000
_cell.length_c   1.000
_cell.angle_alpha   90.00
_cell.angle_beta   90.00
_cell.angle_gamma   90.00
#
_symmetry.space_group_name_H-M   'P 1'
#
loop_
_entity.id
_entity.type
_entity.pdbx_description
1 polymer ?
#
loop_
_entity_poly.entity_id
_entity_poly.type
_entity_poly.pdbx_seq_one_letter_code
_entity_poly.pdbx_strand_id
1 'polypeptide(L)'
;MADVPALPYGHEEIIQLAVATLRADYTLRPDPAGLLPEPFTLRDLQLLHEGVAGVPLPRDTFRRAMEPLLRATGEMVQGAVGKPARLFYRSS
;
A
#
# COMPACT_ATOMS: atom_id res chain seq x y z
N MET A 1 2.87 -19.33 -9.66
CA MET A 1 4.21 -18.75 -9.46
C MET A 1 4.56 -18.04 -10.75
N ALA A 2 4.61 -16.71 -10.75
CA ALA A 2 5.06 -15.97 -11.94
C ALA A 2 6.55 -16.28 -12.14
N ASP A 3 6.88 -16.85 -13.29
CA ASP A 3 8.25 -17.19 -13.68
C ASP A 3 8.95 -15.89 -14.10
N VAL A 4 9.90 -15.42 -13.30
CA VAL A 4 10.71 -14.25 -13.65
C VAL A 4 11.89 -14.80 -14.45
N PRO A 5 12.02 -14.47 -15.75
CA PRO A 5 13.13 -14.97 -16.55
C PRO A 5 14.45 -14.52 -15.95
N ALA A 6 15.48 -15.38 -16.00
CA ALA A 6 16.82 -15.07 -15.50
C ALA A 6 17.34 -13.79 -16.17
N LEU A 7 17.45 -12.72 -15.39
CA LEU A 7 17.89 -11.43 -15.91
C LEU A 7 19.43 -11.42 -15.98
N PRO A 8 20.03 -11.01 -17.11
CA PRO A 8 21.48 -10.99 -17.24
C PRO A 8 22.11 -9.99 -16.24
N TYR A 9 23.41 -10.14 -15.95
CA TYR A 9 24.21 -9.20 -15.14
C TYR A 9 23.82 -9.03 -13.64
N GLY A 10 23.22 -10.03 -12.99
CA GLY A 10 22.90 -9.95 -11.55
C GLY A 10 21.70 -9.06 -11.21
N HIS A 11 20.87 -8.74 -12.21
CA HIS A 11 19.63 -7.97 -12.02
C HIS A 11 18.65 -8.65 -11.07
N GLU A 12 18.73 -9.98 -10.91
CA GLU A 12 17.97 -10.71 -9.90
C GLU A 12 18.29 -10.21 -8.48
N GLU A 13 19.56 -9.97 -8.15
CA GLU A 13 19.97 -9.46 -6.84
C GLU A 13 19.47 -8.02 -6.62
N ILE A 14 19.51 -7.19 -7.67
CA ILE A 14 19.00 -5.81 -7.64
C ILE A 14 17.48 -5.81 -7.38
N ILE A 15 16.72 -6.66 -8.07
CA ILE A 15 15.27 -6.76 -7.88
C ILE A 15 14.95 -7.29 -6.48
N GLN A 16 15.65 -8.32 -6.00
CA GLN A 16 15.45 -8.86 -4.67
C GLN A 16 15.69 -7.80 -3.59
N LEU A 17 16.77 -7.03 -3.72
CA LEU A 17 17.07 -5.92 -2.81
C LEU A 17 15.99 -4.85 -2.87
N ALA A 18 15.57 -4.42 -4.07
CA ALA A 18 14.53 -3.41 -4.23
C ALA A 18 13.19 -3.84 -3.60
N VAL A 19 12.79 -5.11 -3.77
CA VAL A 19 11.58 -5.67 -3.15
C VAL A 19 11.73 -5.73 -1.63
N ALA A 20 12.90 -6.13 -1.13
CA ALA A 20 13.16 -6.17 0.32
C ALA A 20 13.09 -4.77 0.94
N THR A 21 13.68 -3.76 0.29
CA THR A 21 13.61 -2.36 0.71
C THR A 21 12.17 -1.84 0.71
N LEU A 22 11.42 -2.11 -0.36
CA LEU A 22 10.02 -1.68 -0.46
C LEU A 22 9.17 -2.30 0.67
N ARG A 23 9.35 -3.60 0.95
CA ARG A 23 8.64 -4.27 2.06
C ARG A 23 8.99 -3.67 3.43
N ALA A 24 10.28 -3.38 3.66
CA ALA A 24 10.73 -2.76 4.90
C ALA A 24 10.09 -1.37 5.08
N ASP A 25 10.08 -0.57 4.02
CA ASP A 25 9.54 0.79 4.03
C ASP A 25 8.04 0.84 4.33
N TYR A 26 7.28 -0.10 3.75
CA TYR A 26 5.84 -0.21 3.93
C TYR A 26 5.43 -0.83 5.27
N THR A 27 6.37 -1.28 6.11
CA THR A 27 6.04 -1.79 7.45
C THR A 27 5.57 -0.69 8.39
N LEU A 28 6.07 0.54 8.21
CA LEU A 28 5.86 1.66 9.15
C LEU A 28 5.22 2.89 8.51
N ARG A 29 5.17 2.97 7.18
CA ARG A 29 4.73 4.15 6.45
C ARG A 29 3.56 3.82 5.53
N PRO A 30 2.56 4.72 5.39
CA PRO A 30 1.39 4.47 4.56
C PRO A 30 1.74 4.24 3.08
N ASP A 31 2.45 5.18 2.47
CA ASP A 31 2.80 5.11 1.05
C ASP A 31 4.10 5.90 0.77
N PRO A 32 5.26 5.42 1.26
CA PRO A 32 6.52 6.15 1.15
C PRO A 32 7.01 6.34 -0.29
N ALA A 33 6.63 5.44 -1.20
CA ALA A 33 6.97 5.54 -2.61
C ALA A 33 5.93 6.34 -3.44
N GLY A 34 4.83 6.79 -2.83
CA GLY A 34 3.79 7.57 -3.51
C GLY A 34 3.09 6.81 -4.64
N LEU A 35 2.84 5.51 -4.44
CA LEU A 35 2.26 4.62 -5.44
C LEU A 35 0.74 4.80 -5.58
N LEU A 36 0.06 5.32 -4.57
CA LEU A 36 -1.38 5.58 -4.61
C LEU A 36 -1.67 7.03 -5.01
N PRO A 37 -2.55 7.26 -6.01
CA PRO A 37 -3.06 8.60 -6.28
C PRO A 37 -3.92 9.08 -5.10
N GLU A 38 -3.81 10.37 -4.79
CA GLU A 38 -4.58 11.01 -3.72
C GLU A 38 -5.83 11.73 -4.27
N PRO A 39 -6.94 11.78 -3.51
CA PRO A 39 -7.16 11.08 -2.25
C PRO A 39 -7.46 9.59 -2.47
N PHE A 40 -7.16 8.76 -1.48
CA PHE A 40 -7.40 7.32 -1.52
C PHE A 40 -8.21 6.84 -0.30
N THR A 41 -8.80 5.65 -0.39
CA THR A 41 -9.44 5.02 0.76
C THR A 41 -8.44 4.17 1.54
N LEU A 42 -8.76 3.90 2.82
CA LEU A 42 -7.97 2.95 3.62
C LEU A 42 -7.94 1.54 3.01
N ARG A 43 -8.95 1.18 2.21
CA ARG A 43 -8.98 -0.09 1.47
C ARG A 43 -7.97 -0.11 0.33
N ASP A 44 -7.85 0.99 -0.41
CA ASP A 44 -6.85 1.10 -1.49
C ASP A 44 -5.44 0.99 -0.91
N LEU A 45 -5.21 1.64 0.24
CA LEU A 45 -3.95 1.52 0.98
C LEU A 45 -3.68 0.08 1.44
N GLN A 46 -4.69 -0.62 1.96
CA GLN A 46 -4.55 -2.03 2.35
C GLN A 46 -4.17 -2.90 1.14
N LEU A 47 -4.84 -2.73 0.01
CA LEU A 47 -4.56 -3.50 -1.21
C LEU A 47 -3.14 -3.26 -1.72
N LEU A 48 -2.64 -2.02 -1.63
CA LEU A 48 -1.25 -1.71 -1.94
C LEU A 48 -0.29 -2.48 -1.02
N HIS A 49 -0.51 -2.43 0.30
CA HIS A 49 0.33 -3.15 1.27
C HIS A 49 0.28 -4.66 1.09
N GLU A 50 -0.89 -5.22 0.81
CA GLU A 50 -1.06 -6.66 0.49
C GLU A 50 -0.30 -7.03 -0.78
N GLY A 51 -0.29 -6.16 -1.80
CA GLY A 51 0.49 -6.33 -3.02
C GLY A 51 2.01 -6.31 -2.77
N VAL A 52 2.49 -5.37 -1.94
CA VAL A 52 3.92 -5.26 -1.57
C VAL A 52 4.37 -6.45 -0.69
N ALA A 53 3.56 -6.81 0.30
CA ALA A 53 3.84 -7.90 1.22
C ALA A 53 3.67 -9.28 0.57
N GLY A 54 2.81 -9.40 -0.43
CA GLY A 54 2.46 -10.68 -1.08
C GLY A 54 1.54 -11.57 -0.26
N VAL A 55 0.93 -11.04 0.81
CA VAL A 55 0.05 -11.77 1.73
C VAL A 55 -1.14 -10.90 2.15
N PRO A 56 -2.31 -11.48 2.44
CA PRO A 56 -3.45 -10.72 2.95
C PRO A 56 -3.16 -10.16 4.35
N LEU A 57 -3.67 -8.96 4.63
CA LEU A 57 -3.48 -8.28 5.91
C LEU A 57 -4.80 -8.23 6.70
N PRO A 58 -4.79 -8.49 8.02
CA PRO A 58 -6.00 -8.35 8.83
C PRO A 58 -6.49 -6.90 8.84
N ARG A 59 -7.72 -6.68 8.35
CA ARG A 59 -8.29 -5.33 8.16
C ARG A 59 -8.24 -4.47 9.42
N ASP A 60 -8.61 -5.03 10.58
CA ASP A 60 -8.67 -4.27 11.83
C ASP A 60 -7.28 -3.87 12.34
N THR A 61 -6.30 -4.76 12.22
CA THR A 61 -4.90 -4.48 12.56
C THR A 61 -4.31 -3.41 11.64
N PHE A 62 -4.52 -3.58 10.32
CA PHE A 62 -4.05 -2.64 9.31
C PHE A 62 -4.61 -1.23 9.56
N ARG A 63 -5.92 -1.16 9.79
CA ARG A 63 -6.60 0.10 10.10
C ARG A 63 -6.02 0.79 11.32
N ARG A 64 -5.84 0.07 12.42
CA ARG A 64 -5.28 0.63 13.67
C ARG A 64 -3.86 1.17 13.47
N ALA A 65 -3.06 0.51 12.65
CA ALA A 65 -1.68 0.93 12.37
C ALA A 65 -1.60 2.15 11.44
N MET A 66 -2.41 2.18 10.39
CA MET A 66 -2.24 3.15 9.29
C MET A 66 -3.15 4.38 9.40
N GLU A 67 -4.39 4.26 9.90
CA GLU A 67 -5.32 5.41 9.99
C GLU A 67 -4.73 6.62 10.76
N PRO A 68 -3.98 6.45 11.88
CA PRO A 68 -3.36 7.58 12.59
C PRO A 68 -2.26 8.31 11.81
N LEU A 69 -1.71 7.68 10.77
CA LEU A 69 -0.63 8.22 9.94
C LEU A 69 -1.17 8.95 8.69
N LEU A 70 -2.48 9.08 8.58
CA LEU A 70 -3.16 9.67 7.42
C LEU A 70 -3.87 10.96 7.80
N ARG A 71 -3.98 11.86 6.82
CA ARG A 71 -4.78 13.08 6.97
C ARG A 71 -6.19 12.83 6.42
N ALA A 72 -7.20 12.86 7.29
CA ALA A 72 -8.59 12.73 6.86
C ALA A 72 -9.02 13.92 5.99
N THR A 73 -9.71 13.64 4.89
CA THR A 73 -10.28 14.69 4.01
C THR A 73 -11.62 15.24 4.53
N GLY A 74 -12.31 14.48 5.39
CA GLY A 74 -13.71 14.74 5.76
C GLY A 74 -14.71 14.26 4.69
N GLU A 75 -14.23 13.82 3.53
CA GLU A 75 -15.04 13.37 2.42
C GLU A 75 -15.21 11.85 2.42
N MET A 76 -16.26 11.41 1.73
CA MET A 76 -16.52 10.01 1.48
C MET A 76 -16.68 9.79 -0.02
N VAL A 77 -16.29 8.62 -0.51
CA VAL A 77 -16.49 8.24 -1.92
C VAL A 77 -17.98 8.33 -2.25
N GLN A 78 -18.33 9.21 -3.20
CA GLN A 78 -19.69 9.31 -3.72
C GLN A 78 -19.91 8.26 -4.83
N GLY A 79 -21.08 7.63 -4.84
CA GLY A 79 -21.49 6.72 -5.92
C GLY A 79 -20.88 5.31 -5.91
N ALA A 80 -20.12 4.93 -4.87
CA ALA A 80 -19.68 3.54 -4.73
C ALA A 80 -20.86 2.62 -4.40
N VAL A 81 -20.99 1.50 -5.12
CA VAL A 81 -21.96 0.44 -4.80
C VAL A 81 -21.54 -0.20 -3.47
N GLY A 82 -22.20 0.18 -2.37
CA GLY A 82 -21.91 -0.31 -1.03
C GLY A 82 -21.86 0.79 0.03
N LYS A 83 -21.20 0.50 1.16
CA LYS A 83 -21.01 1.50 2.22
C LYS A 83 -19.99 2.56 1.76
N PRO A 84 -20.30 3.85 1.92
CA PRO A 84 -19.38 4.91 1.52
C PRO A 84 -18.07 4.80 2.33
N ALA A 85 -16.93 4.88 1.63
CA ALA A 85 -15.60 4.79 2.21
C ALA A 85 -15.03 6.19 2.46
N ARG A 86 -14.33 6.38 3.58
CA ARG A 86 -13.66 7.65 3.89
C ARG A 86 -12.43 7.84 3.00
N LEU A 87 -12.21 9.08 2.58
CA LEU A 87 -11.05 9.49 1.81
C LEU A 87 -9.96 10.10 2.69
N PHE A 88 -8.72 9.82 2.36
CA PHE A 88 -7.52 10.28 3.06
C PHE A 88 -6.48 10.84 2.09
N TYR A 89 -5.65 11.74 2.61
CA TYR A 89 -4.37 12.14 2.01
C TYR A 89 -3.22 11.48 2.78
N ARG A 90 -2.08 11.24 2.14
CA ARG A 90 -0.89 10.85 2.91
C ARG A 90 -0.51 12.00 3.86
N SER A 91 -0.02 11.65 5.04
CA SER A 91 0.69 12.61 5.88
C SER A 91 2.15 12.62 5.47
N SER A 92 2.69 13.81 5.18
CA SER A 92 4.13 14.02 5.00
C SER A 92 4.91 13.73 6.27
#